data_AF-A0A9J6G9S4-F1
#
_entry.id   AF-A0A9J6G9S4-F1
#
_cell.length_a   1.000
_cell.length_b   1.000
_cell.length_c   1.000
_cell.angle_alpha   90.00
_cell.angle_beta   90.00
_cell.angle_gamma   90.00
#
_symmetry.space_group_name_H-M   'P 1'
#
loop_
_entity.id
_entity.type
_entity.pdbx_description
1 polymer ?
#
loop_
_entity_poly.entity_id
_entity_poly.type
_entity_poly.pdbx_seq_one_letter_code
_entity_poly.pdbx_strand_id
1 'polypeptide(L)'
;MEQPVRESHRDFLDAKAFERFKDYSLKVDTDALGRITFEHAPREDHAHLDIGCGPGTFTKDFLLPCSEPCARLVAIDNSPLMIEFAMENFNDEKLAYEVFDFGRMEAGELVKKHGHFDRVYSFLCFHLVKDQWKCFRDIATLLTPKHGECVVAFFMSFPLADAWLQVHSMNRWSDLIPDPRPLFSGQLRYNFNGSPDKMECEVREMVRASGLTCVACHVYETEWAFPNAETYVGVKKDRVAELKTPLLRHLQYPTAKLETLIRLLDNGTPKVSKINDIKDDVEYSCHDPHLEENGFPYDDLDLRDIAGHCDEGRRVRRCRARGKGHCGRSHH
;
A
#
# COMPACT_ATOMS: atom_id res chain seq x y z
N MET A 1 6.06 -24.33 -27.54
CA MET A 1 7.21 -23.92 -26.72
C MET A 1 6.66 -22.87 -25.76
N GLU A 2 6.38 -23.27 -24.52
CA GLU A 2 5.71 -22.42 -23.55
C GLU A 2 6.68 -21.30 -23.12
N GLN A 3 6.18 -20.07 -23.04
CA GLN A 3 6.93 -19.00 -22.39
C GLN A 3 6.95 -19.30 -20.89
N PRO A 4 8.10 -19.16 -20.19
CA PRO A 4 8.12 -19.31 -18.76
C PRO A 4 7.22 -18.23 -18.14
N VAL A 5 6.24 -18.68 -17.34
CA VAL A 5 5.44 -17.78 -16.51
C VAL A 5 6.42 -17.02 -15.62
N ARG A 6 6.55 -15.70 -15.84
CA ARG A 6 7.34 -14.86 -14.92
C ARG A 6 6.77 -15.04 -13.52
N GLU A 7 7.63 -15.43 -12.59
CA GLU A 7 7.28 -15.56 -11.18
C GLU A 7 6.62 -14.27 -10.71
N SER A 8 5.57 -14.41 -9.89
CA SER A 8 4.57 -13.36 -9.71
C SER A 8 5.21 -12.07 -9.22
N HIS A 9 4.80 -10.94 -9.82
CA HIS A 9 5.27 -9.58 -9.53
C HIS A 9 5.05 -9.07 -8.07
N ARG A 10 4.83 -9.94 -7.07
CA ARG A 10 4.52 -9.64 -5.67
C ARG A 10 5.61 -8.90 -4.91
N ASP A 11 6.87 -8.97 -5.34
CA ASP A 11 8.02 -8.37 -4.66
C ASP A 11 8.02 -6.83 -4.81
N PHE A 12 7.00 -6.20 -4.23
CA PHE A 12 6.79 -4.77 -4.23
C PHE A 12 7.59 -4.05 -3.14
N LEU A 13 8.05 -4.79 -2.14
CA LEU A 13 8.68 -4.28 -0.91
C LEU A 13 9.75 -5.27 -0.46
N ASP A 14 11.04 -4.89 -0.54
CA ASP A 14 12.11 -5.53 0.23
C ASP A 14 11.87 -5.23 1.72
N ALA A 15 11.96 -6.25 2.58
CA ALA A 15 11.77 -6.09 4.03
C ALA A 15 12.76 -5.09 4.63
N LYS A 16 14.03 -5.07 4.15
CA LYS A 16 15.06 -4.12 4.62
C LYS A 16 14.79 -2.70 4.13
N ALA A 17 14.31 -2.53 2.90
CA ALA A 17 13.85 -1.24 2.39
C ALA A 17 12.61 -0.75 3.15
N PHE A 18 11.61 -1.59 3.40
CA PHE A 18 10.43 -1.23 4.17
C PHE A 18 10.79 -0.78 5.58
N GLU A 19 11.61 -1.57 6.28
CA GLU A 19 12.06 -1.28 7.65
C GLU A 19 12.84 0.05 7.75
N ARG A 20 13.64 0.40 6.73
CA ARG A 20 14.33 1.71 6.67
C ARG A 20 13.39 2.92 6.60
N PHE A 21 12.15 2.73 6.17
CA PHE A 21 11.14 3.78 6.05
C PHE A 21 9.89 3.50 6.90
N LYS A 22 10.03 2.67 7.94
CA LYS A 22 8.93 2.25 8.83
C LYS A 22 8.26 3.39 9.58
N ASP A 23 8.98 4.48 9.87
CA ASP A 23 8.48 5.57 10.72
C ASP A 23 7.15 6.17 10.21
N TYR A 24 6.93 6.14 8.90
CA TYR A 24 5.68 6.63 8.31
C TYR A 24 4.51 5.66 8.49
N SER A 25 4.71 4.35 8.31
CA SER A 25 3.65 3.35 8.58
C SER A 25 3.40 3.27 10.09
N LEU A 26 4.45 3.16 10.91
CA LEU A 26 4.36 3.15 12.37
C LEU A 26 3.56 4.34 12.91
N LYS A 27 3.73 5.56 12.37
CA LYS A 27 2.92 6.70 12.78
C LYS A 27 1.43 6.48 12.48
N VAL A 28 1.08 6.05 11.27
CA VAL A 28 -0.32 5.78 10.88
C VAL A 28 -0.91 4.65 11.71
N ASP A 29 -0.13 3.59 11.94
CA ASP A 29 -0.55 2.39 12.67
C ASP A 29 -0.73 2.68 14.16
N THR A 30 0.15 3.49 14.77
CA THR A 30 0.01 3.95 16.17
C THR A 30 -1.10 4.98 16.36
N ASP A 31 -1.28 5.92 15.42
CA ASP A 31 -2.42 6.86 15.43
C ASP A 31 -3.76 6.14 15.26
N ALA A 32 -3.79 5.01 14.54
CA ALA A 32 -4.95 4.12 14.46
C ALA A 32 -5.11 3.30 15.75
N LEU A 33 -4.02 2.71 16.27
CA LEU A 33 -4.01 1.91 17.50
C LEU A 33 -4.55 2.69 18.70
N GLY A 34 -4.10 3.93 18.87
CA GLY A 34 -4.52 4.83 19.96
C GLY A 34 -5.98 5.32 19.89
N ARG A 35 -6.72 5.03 18.80
CA ARG A 35 -8.15 5.34 18.67
C ARG A 35 -9.06 4.18 19.07
N ILE A 36 -8.49 3.01 19.33
CA ILE A 36 -9.22 1.77 19.55
C ILE A 36 -9.42 1.55 21.04
N THR A 37 -10.56 0.98 21.40
CA THR A 37 -10.84 0.49 22.76
C THR A 37 -11.47 -0.88 22.61
N PHE A 38 -10.80 -1.88 23.18
CA PHE A 38 -11.35 -3.24 23.27
C PHE A 38 -12.27 -3.33 24.50
N GLU A 39 -13.36 -4.08 24.38
CA GLU A 39 -14.28 -4.33 25.48
C GLU A 39 -13.65 -5.22 26.56
N HIS A 40 -12.77 -6.15 26.16
CA HIS A 40 -12.11 -7.11 27.04
C HIS A 40 -10.60 -6.83 27.15
N ALA A 41 -10.09 -6.83 28.37
CA ALA A 41 -8.66 -6.81 28.63
C ALA A 41 -8.00 -8.14 28.19
N PRO A 42 -6.73 -8.14 27.76
CA PRO A 42 -5.98 -9.37 27.50
C PRO A 42 -5.87 -10.26 28.75
N ARG A 43 -5.74 -11.57 28.53
CA ARG A 43 -5.61 -12.60 29.58
C ARG A 43 -4.60 -13.66 29.16
N GLU A 44 -3.94 -14.29 30.14
CA GLU A 44 -2.93 -15.34 29.93
C GLU A 44 -3.39 -16.51 29.03
N ASP A 45 -4.69 -16.78 28.94
CA ASP A 45 -5.27 -17.83 28.09
C ASP A 45 -5.63 -17.38 26.66
N HIS A 46 -5.58 -16.07 26.36
CA HIS A 46 -5.95 -15.55 25.05
C HIS A 46 -4.93 -15.87 23.95
N ALA A 47 -5.43 -16.15 22.75
CA ALA A 47 -4.63 -16.21 21.52
C ALA A 47 -5.00 -15.07 20.59
N HIS A 48 -4.02 -14.29 20.13
CA HIS A 48 -4.22 -13.17 19.21
C HIS A 48 -3.58 -13.45 17.83
N LEU A 49 -4.05 -12.76 16.79
CA LEU A 49 -3.54 -12.83 15.41
C LEU A 49 -3.28 -11.42 14.86
N ASP A 50 -2.18 -11.23 14.13
CA ASP A 50 -1.88 -10.05 13.32
C ASP A 50 -1.82 -10.44 11.84
N ILE A 51 -2.64 -9.81 10.99
CA ILE A 51 -2.81 -10.13 9.57
C ILE A 51 -2.15 -9.05 8.71
N GLY A 52 -1.08 -9.43 8.03
CA GLY A 52 -0.22 -8.54 7.24
C GLY A 52 0.86 -7.89 8.10
N CYS A 53 1.57 -8.68 8.92
CA CYS A 53 2.55 -8.18 9.89
C CYS A 53 3.77 -7.51 9.24
N GLY A 54 3.99 -7.68 7.92
CA GLY A 54 5.16 -7.15 7.23
C GLY A 54 6.46 -7.59 7.91
N PRO A 55 7.44 -6.68 8.11
CA PRO A 55 8.72 -7.01 8.73
C PRO A 55 8.64 -7.28 10.25
N GLY A 56 7.45 -7.27 10.87
CA GLY A 56 7.23 -7.64 12.27
C GLY A 56 7.43 -6.53 13.31
N THR A 57 8.03 -5.40 12.95
CA THR A 57 8.32 -4.29 13.88
C THR A 57 7.08 -3.79 14.62
N PHE A 58 5.99 -3.47 13.91
CA PHE A 58 4.76 -2.99 14.54
C PHE A 58 4.14 -4.06 15.45
N THR A 59 4.17 -5.30 15.00
CA THR A 59 3.69 -6.47 15.73
C THR A 59 4.42 -6.66 17.05
N LYS A 60 5.76 -6.59 17.04
CA LYS A 60 6.62 -6.81 18.20
C LYS A 60 6.63 -5.64 19.19
N ASP A 61 6.70 -4.40 18.70
CA ASP A 61 6.91 -3.23 19.54
C ASP A 61 5.59 -2.59 20.03
N PHE A 62 4.45 -2.90 19.39
CA PHE A 62 3.15 -2.30 19.73
C PHE A 62 2.04 -3.33 19.94
N LEU A 63 1.80 -4.26 18.99
CA LEU A 63 0.68 -5.20 19.11
C LEU A 63 0.91 -6.26 20.19
N LEU A 64 2.14 -6.73 20.38
CA LEU A 64 2.48 -7.67 21.46
C LEU A 64 2.28 -7.02 22.85
N PRO A 65 2.82 -5.83 23.17
CA PRO A 65 2.49 -5.11 24.40
C PRO A 65 0.99 -4.86 24.61
N CYS A 66 0.24 -4.48 23.58
CA CYS A 66 -1.23 -4.34 23.65
C CYS A 66 -1.98 -5.69 23.77
N SER A 67 -1.27 -6.79 23.57
CA SER A 67 -1.76 -8.16 23.72
C SER A 67 -1.39 -8.78 25.06
N GLU A 68 -0.52 -8.19 25.87
CA GLU A 68 -0.12 -8.80 27.14
C GLU A 68 -1.12 -8.53 28.28
N PRO A 69 -1.39 -9.52 29.15
CA PRO A 69 -0.96 -10.92 29.04
C PRO A 69 -1.71 -11.69 27.94
N CYS A 70 -1.02 -12.60 27.25
CA CYS A 70 -1.60 -13.56 26.30
C CYS A 70 -0.81 -14.88 26.30
N ALA A 71 -1.42 -15.94 25.78
CA ALA A 71 -0.78 -17.23 25.54
C ALA A 71 0.12 -17.19 24.30
N ARG A 72 -0.30 -16.46 23.25
CA ARG A 72 0.46 -16.20 22.02
C ARG A 72 -0.13 -15.05 21.21
N LEU A 73 0.71 -14.39 20.44
CA LEU A 73 0.37 -13.62 19.25
C LEU A 73 0.92 -14.37 18.02
N VAL A 74 0.06 -14.74 17.09
CA VAL A 74 0.46 -15.27 15.77
C VAL A 74 0.51 -14.10 14.80
N ALA A 75 1.52 -14.05 13.95
CA ALA A 75 1.75 -12.94 13.02
C ALA A 75 1.94 -13.51 11.60
N ILE A 76 1.10 -13.09 10.66
CA ILE A 76 1.10 -13.64 9.30
C ILE A 76 1.32 -12.60 8.22
N ASP A 77 2.03 -13.00 7.17
CA ASP A 77 2.23 -12.22 5.95
C ASP A 77 2.28 -13.15 4.73
N ASN A 78 1.99 -12.64 3.53
CA ASN A 78 2.05 -13.45 2.32
C ASN A 78 3.47 -13.55 1.72
N SER A 79 4.41 -12.72 2.19
CA SER A 79 5.79 -12.67 1.74
C SER A 79 6.73 -13.49 2.64
N PRO A 80 7.37 -14.55 2.11
CA PRO A 80 8.41 -15.29 2.85
C PRO A 80 9.53 -14.37 3.35
N LEU A 81 9.96 -13.40 2.53
CA LEU A 81 11.03 -12.47 2.86
C LEU A 81 10.68 -11.54 4.04
N MET A 82 9.39 -11.18 4.19
CA MET A 82 8.92 -10.41 5.35
C MET A 82 8.95 -11.26 6.62
N ILE A 83 8.49 -12.52 6.55
CA ILE A 83 8.47 -13.46 7.67
C ILE A 83 9.88 -13.87 8.10
N GLU A 84 10.78 -14.16 7.15
CA GLU A 84 12.20 -14.44 7.42
C GLU A 84 12.86 -13.26 8.16
N PHE A 85 12.67 -12.03 7.66
CA PHE A 85 13.19 -10.83 8.31
C PHE A 85 12.60 -10.63 9.72
N ALA A 86 11.29 -10.84 9.89
CA ALA A 86 10.62 -10.71 11.18
C ALA A 86 11.13 -11.73 12.21
N MET A 87 11.34 -12.99 11.80
CA MET A 87 11.96 -14.03 12.63
C MET A 87 13.40 -13.71 13.02
N GLU A 88 14.21 -13.17 12.09
CA GLU A 88 15.61 -12.82 12.36
C GLU A 88 15.76 -11.64 13.34
N ASN A 89 14.85 -10.66 13.30
CA ASN A 89 15.04 -9.37 13.98
C ASN A 89 14.10 -9.15 15.18
N PHE A 90 12.93 -9.79 15.21
CA PHE A 90 11.84 -9.49 16.14
C PHE A 90 11.21 -10.74 16.78
N ASN A 91 12.03 -11.75 17.07
CA ASN A 91 11.57 -12.97 17.75
C ASN A 91 11.21 -12.73 19.23
N ASP A 92 10.24 -13.48 19.75
CA ASP A 92 9.78 -13.44 21.14
C ASP A 92 9.22 -14.82 21.56
N GLU A 93 9.18 -15.15 22.84
CA GLU A 93 8.60 -16.41 23.32
C GLU A 93 7.09 -16.52 23.08
N LYS A 94 6.38 -15.38 23.02
CA LYS A 94 4.93 -15.31 22.76
C LYS A 94 4.58 -15.04 21.30
N LEU A 95 5.55 -14.80 20.43
CA LEU A 95 5.31 -14.36 19.05
C LEU A 95 5.70 -15.44 18.04
N ALA A 96 4.74 -15.87 17.23
CA ALA A 96 4.95 -16.87 16.18
C ALA A 96 4.66 -16.29 14.79
N TYR A 97 5.69 -16.19 13.95
CA TYR A 97 5.56 -15.74 12.56
C TYR A 97 5.24 -16.90 11.61
N GLU A 98 4.40 -16.67 10.60
CA GLU A 98 4.03 -17.68 9.59
C GLU A 98 3.70 -17.06 8.22
N VAL A 99 4.15 -17.71 7.14
CA VAL A 99 3.77 -17.33 5.78
C VAL A 99 2.34 -17.80 5.51
N PHE A 100 1.40 -16.87 5.29
CA PHE A 100 0.01 -17.17 4.97
C PHE A 100 -0.60 -16.09 4.06
N ASP A 101 -1.04 -16.49 2.87
CA ASP A 101 -1.71 -15.58 1.94
C ASP A 101 -3.20 -15.44 2.29
N PHE A 102 -3.51 -14.59 3.26
CA PHE A 102 -4.88 -14.37 3.76
C PHE A 102 -5.91 -14.02 2.65
N GLY A 103 -5.45 -13.40 1.55
CA GLY A 103 -6.30 -13.09 0.41
C GLY A 103 -6.67 -14.29 -0.48
N ARG A 104 -5.98 -15.43 -0.35
CA ARG A 104 -6.15 -16.62 -1.21
C ARG A 104 -6.36 -17.93 -0.47
N MET A 105 -5.80 -18.07 0.73
CA MET A 105 -5.91 -19.25 1.57
C MET A 105 -7.19 -19.23 2.41
N GLU A 106 -7.59 -20.38 2.91
CA GLU A 106 -8.81 -20.53 3.72
C GLU A 106 -8.49 -20.32 5.19
N ALA A 107 -9.09 -19.31 5.83
CA ALA A 107 -8.77 -18.95 7.22
C ALA A 107 -9.02 -20.08 8.25
N GLY A 108 -9.86 -21.07 7.90
CA GLY A 108 -10.03 -22.30 8.67
C GLY A 108 -8.75 -23.15 8.81
N GLU A 109 -7.71 -22.94 8.01
CA GLU A 109 -6.40 -23.57 8.21
C GLU A 109 -5.66 -23.02 9.43
N LEU A 110 -5.73 -21.70 9.66
CA LEU A 110 -5.22 -21.07 10.88
C LEU A 110 -5.99 -21.58 12.10
N VAL A 111 -7.32 -21.72 12.00
CA VAL A 111 -8.14 -22.29 13.10
C VAL A 111 -7.76 -23.75 13.41
N LYS A 112 -7.46 -24.57 12.40
CA LYS A 112 -6.99 -25.95 12.60
C LYS A 112 -5.63 -26.02 13.28
N LYS A 113 -4.72 -25.07 12.97
CA LYS A 113 -3.34 -25.06 13.46
C LYS A 113 -3.20 -24.40 14.84
N HIS A 114 -3.89 -23.27 15.03
CA HIS A 114 -3.73 -22.36 16.16
C HIS A 114 -4.99 -22.20 17.01
N GLY A 115 -6.11 -22.84 16.67
CA GLY A 115 -7.40 -22.61 17.32
C GLY A 115 -8.04 -21.28 16.91
N HIS A 116 -9.14 -20.93 17.57
CA HIS A 116 -9.75 -19.60 17.42
C HIS A 116 -8.95 -18.54 18.18
N PHE A 117 -9.12 -17.28 17.77
CA PHE A 117 -8.42 -16.12 18.32
C PHE A 117 -9.37 -15.20 19.09
N ASP A 118 -8.97 -14.76 20.27
CA ASP A 118 -9.71 -13.78 21.07
C ASP A 118 -9.53 -12.36 20.53
N ARG A 119 -8.46 -12.12 19.76
CA ARG A 119 -8.25 -10.86 19.07
C ARG A 119 -7.61 -11.01 17.70
N VAL A 120 -8.13 -10.30 16.70
CA VAL A 120 -7.53 -10.20 15.36
C VAL A 120 -7.22 -8.75 15.03
N TYR A 121 -5.95 -8.48 14.72
CA TYR A 121 -5.45 -7.20 14.23
C TYR A 121 -5.19 -7.29 12.73
N SER A 122 -5.34 -6.18 12.02
CA SER A 122 -4.77 -5.99 10.68
C SER A 122 -4.57 -4.51 10.42
N PHE A 123 -3.33 -4.11 10.14
CA PHE A 123 -2.94 -2.73 9.88
C PHE A 123 -2.32 -2.64 8.49
N LEU A 124 -2.77 -1.68 7.69
CA LEU A 124 -2.27 -1.40 6.33
C LEU A 124 -2.14 -2.64 5.41
N CYS A 125 -3.01 -3.64 5.58
CA CYS A 125 -3.02 -4.86 4.75
C CYS A 125 -4.22 -4.92 3.77
N PHE A 126 -5.45 -4.66 4.24
CA PHE A 126 -6.68 -4.97 3.50
C PHE A 126 -6.86 -4.18 2.19
N HIS A 127 -6.13 -3.08 2.00
CA HIS A 127 -6.10 -2.34 0.74
C HIS A 127 -5.28 -3.04 -0.37
N LEU A 128 -4.48 -4.06 -0.03
CA LEU A 128 -3.74 -4.92 -0.96
C LEU A 128 -4.49 -6.22 -1.28
N VAL A 129 -5.56 -6.54 -0.55
CA VAL A 129 -6.33 -7.77 -0.73
C VAL A 129 -7.54 -7.55 -1.63
N LYS A 130 -7.75 -8.46 -2.59
CA LYS A 130 -8.70 -8.29 -3.70
C LYS A 130 -10.18 -8.33 -3.30
N ASP A 131 -10.54 -9.24 -2.40
CA ASP A 131 -11.90 -9.41 -1.91
C ASP A 131 -11.95 -9.09 -0.41
N GLN A 132 -12.23 -7.83 -0.07
CA GLN A 132 -12.37 -7.43 1.33
C GLN A 132 -13.59 -8.07 2.00
N TRP A 133 -14.63 -8.43 1.24
CA TRP A 133 -15.79 -9.15 1.78
C TRP A 133 -15.39 -10.55 2.24
N LYS A 134 -14.50 -11.26 1.51
CA LYS A 134 -13.89 -12.51 2.00
C LYS A 134 -13.12 -12.25 3.29
N CYS A 135 -12.27 -11.23 3.33
CA CYS A 135 -11.46 -10.95 4.50
C CYS A 135 -12.27 -10.72 5.79
N PHE A 136 -13.42 -10.03 5.72
CA PHE A 136 -14.30 -9.87 6.89
C PHE A 136 -15.02 -11.18 7.29
N ARG A 137 -15.43 -12.02 6.34
CA ARG A 137 -15.98 -13.37 6.63
C ARG A 137 -14.94 -14.30 7.25
N ASP A 138 -13.69 -14.18 6.81
CA ASP A 138 -12.56 -14.94 7.33
C ASP A 138 -12.20 -14.53 8.75
N ILE A 139 -12.18 -13.21 9.05
CA ILE A 139 -12.07 -12.72 10.43
C ILE A 139 -13.18 -13.31 11.32
N ALA A 140 -14.44 -13.31 10.84
CA ALA A 140 -15.56 -13.90 11.59
C ALA A 140 -15.38 -15.41 11.86
N THR A 141 -14.65 -16.12 11.00
CA THR A 141 -14.31 -17.54 11.17
C THR A 141 -13.16 -17.75 12.16
N LEU A 142 -12.19 -16.82 12.19
CA LEU A 142 -11.03 -16.86 13.07
C LEU A 142 -11.37 -16.58 14.54
N LEU A 143 -12.29 -15.64 14.79
CA LEU A 143 -12.59 -15.15 16.12
C LEU A 143 -13.26 -16.19 17.05
N THR A 144 -13.08 -16.06 18.36
CA THR A 144 -13.85 -16.85 19.33
C THR A 144 -15.33 -16.41 19.33
N PRO A 145 -16.32 -17.34 19.24
CA PRO A 145 -17.73 -16.97 18.99
C PRO A 145 -18.47 -16.14 20.05
N LYS A 146 -17.82 -15.72 21.14
CA LYS A 146 -18.46 -15.00 22.27
C LYS A 146 -17.75 -13.72 22.68
N HIS A 147 -16.42 -13.69 22.59
CA HIS A 147 -15.59 -12.59 23.11
C HIS A 147 -14.50 -12.17 22.11
N GLY A 148 -14.50 -12.74 20.90
CA GLY A 148 -13.52 -12.40 19.88
C GLY A 148 -13.74 -10.97 19.37
N GLU A 149 -12.70 -10.15 19.47
CA GLU A 149 -12.70 -8.76 18.99
C GLU A 149 -11.75 -8.61 17.80
N CYS A 150 -12.08 -7.76 16.83
CA CYS A 150 -11.16 -7.46 15.74
C CYS A 150 -11.00 -5.97 15.51
N VAL A 151 -9.82 -5.59 15.01
CA VAL A 151 -9.62 -4.28 14.42
C VAL A 151 -8.87 -4.36 13.11
N VAL A 152 -9.35 -3.59 12.13
CA VAL A 152 -8.82 -3.53 10.78
C VAL A 152 -8.66 -2.06 10.39
N ALA A 153 -7.43 -1.63 10.14
CA ALA A 153 -7.09 -0.28 9.72
C ALA A 153 -6.48 -0.30 8.31
N PHE A 154 -7.12 0.38 7.35
CA PHE A 154 -6.70 0.42 5.95
C PHE A 154 -7.24 1.66 5.26
N PHE A 155 -6.58 2.10 4.19
CA PHE A 155 -7.09 3.17 3.34
C PHE A 155 -7.99 2.63 2.23
N MET A 156 -8.99 3.42 1.82
CA MET A 156 -9.87 3.13 0.68
C MET A 156 -9.73 4.14 -0.47
N SER A 157 -8.92 5.19 -0.28
CA SER A 157 -8.45 6.11 -1.31
C SER A 157 -7.08 6.62 -0.87
N PHE A 158 -6.20 6.93 -1.82
CA PHE A 158 -4.95 7.64 -1.56
C PHE A 158 -4.49 8.36 -2.85
N PRO A 159 -4.13 9.66 -2.83
CA PRO A 159 -3.88 10.44 -4.05
C PRO A 159 -2.79 9.89 -4.99
N LEU A 160 -1.81 9.15 -4.45
CA LEU A 160 -0.77 8.50 -5.26
C LEU A 160 -1.32 7.40 -6.18
N ALA A 161 -2.46 6.76 -5.85
CA ALA A 161 -3.12 5.82 -6.74
C ALA A 161 -3.66 6.52 -8.00
N ASP A 162 -4.19 7.73 -7.82
CA ASP A 162 -4.76 8.55 -8.90
C ASP A 162 -3.66 9.13 -9.77
N ALA A 163 -2.59 9.68 -9.17
CA ALA A 163 -1.41 10.13 -9.90
C ALA A 163 -0.77 8.97 -10.71
N TRP A 164 -0.66 7.77 -10.13
CA TRP A 164 -0.17 6.58 -10.85
C TRP A 164 -1.11 6.22 -12.01
N LEU A 165 -2.42 6.15 -11.79
CA LEU A 165 -3.39 5.83 -12.85
C LEU A 165 -3.40 6.89 -13.97
N GLN A 166 -3.21 8.17 -13.64
CA GLN A 166 -3.05 9.25 -14.61
C GLN A 166 -1.79 9.04 -15.46
N VAL A 167 -0.61 8.84 -14.85
CA VAL A 167 0.64 8.56 -15.57
C VAL A 167 0.52 7.31 -16.44
N HIS A 168 -0.03 6.21 -15.92
CA HIS A 168 -0.28 4.99 -16.70
C HIS A 168 -1.19 5.23 -17.92
N SER A 169 -2.09 6.21 -17.84
CA SER A 169 -3.00 6.59 -18.94
C SER A 169 -2.37 7.52 -19.99
N MET A 170 -1.15 8.00 -19.78
CA MET A 170 -0.42 8.83 -20.75
C MET A 170 0.30 7.93 -21.77
N ASN A 171 0.08 8.15 -23.07
CA ASN A 171 0.69 7.37 -24.17
C ASN A 171 2.22 7.23 -24.03
N ARG A 172 2.90 8.27 -23.54
CA ARG A 172 4.34 8.32 -23.30
C ARG A 172 4.83 7.32 -22.23
N TRP A 173 4.00 7.06 -21.22
CA TRP A 173 4.40 6.36 -20.00
C TRP A 173 3.71 5.00 -19.80
N SER A 174 2.61 4.74 -20.52
CA SER A 174 1.75 3.55 -20.37
C SER A 174 2.49 2.20 -20.45
N ASP A 175 3.52 2.08 -21.28
CA ASP A 175 4.33 0.86 -21.45
C ASP A 175 5.40 0.67 -20.37
N LEU A 176 5.80 1.75 -19.68
CA LEU A 176 6.83 1.74 -18.64
C LEU A 176 6.23 1.69 -17.22
N ILE A 177 5.08 2.33 -17.03
CA ILE A 177 4.38 2.46 -15.76
C ILE A 177 3.19 1.50 -15.80
N PRO A 178 3.24 0.37 -15.06
CA PRO A 178 2.17 -0.63 -15.12
C PRO A 178 0.89 -0.12 -14.47
N ASP A 179 -0.25 -0.74 -14.83
CA ASP A 179 -1.55 -0.46 -14.23
C ASP A 179 -1.51 -0.67 -12.69
N PRO A 180 -1.93 0.30 -11.86
CA PRO A 180 -2.04 0.10 -10.41
C PRO A 180 -3.21 -0.80 -9.99
N ARG A 181 -4.28 -0.92 -10.78
CA ARG A 181 -5.53 -1.62 -10.39
C ARG A 181 -5.32 -3.11 -10.07
N PRO A 182 -4.43 -3.86 -10.76
CA PRO A 182 -4.03 -5.21 -10.36
C PRO A 182 -3.38 -5.32 -8.98
N LEU A 183 -2.91 -4.24 -8.36
CA LEU A 183 -2.15 -4.30 -7.09
C LEU A 183 -3.02 -4.08 -5.84
N PHE A 184 -4.07 -3.28 -5.96
CA PHE A 184 -4.91 -2.89 -4.83
C PHE A 184 -6.25 -3.63 -4.79
N SER A 185 -6.98 -3.51 -3.68
CA SER A 185 -8.33 -4.02 -3.52
C SER A 185 -9.28 -3.56 -4.63
N GLY A 186 -10.24 -4.41 -5.02
CA GLY A 186 -11.34 -4.00 -5.91
C GLY A 186 -12.27 -2.94 -5.28
N GLN A 187 -12.17 -2.70 -3.97
CA GLN A 187 -12.89 -1.66 -3.25
C GLN A 187 -12.13 -0.32 -3.22
N LEU A 188 -10.87 -0.26 -3.69
CA LEU A 188 -10.11 1.00 -3.73
C LEU A 188 -10.79 2.03 -4.65
N ARG A 189 -10.98 3.24 -4.13
CA ARG A 189 -11.64 4.36 -4.81
C ARG A 189 -10.61 5.27 -5.48
N TYR A 190 -10.47 5.11 -6.79
CA TYR A 190 -9.76 6.06 -7.64
C TYR A 190 -10.63 7.30 -7.91
N ASN A 191 -10.01 8.48 -7.96
CA ASN A 191 -10.59 9.81 -8.16
C ASN A 191 -11.74 10.08 -7.17
N PHE A 192 -11.51 9.78 -5.88
CA PHE A 192 -12.56 9.84 -4.88
C PHE A 192 -12.96 11.28 -4.53
N ASN A 193 -14.16 11.67 -4.97
CA ASN A 193 -14.82 12.94 -4.65
C ASN A 193 -16.10 12.77 -3.79
N GLY A 194 -16.24 11.63 -3.11
CA GLY A 194 -17.42 11.28 -2.33
C GLY A 194 -17.38 11.76 -0.88
N SER A 195 -18.51 11.62 -0.16
CA SER A 195 -18.51 11.79 1.30
C SER A 195 -17.87 10.59 2.00
N PRO A 196 -17.03 10.79 3.04
CA PRO A 196 -16.61 9.75 3.99
C PRO A 196 -17.77 8.90 4.53
N ASP A 197 -18.98 9.45 4.65
CA ASP A 197 -20.16 8.70 5.11
C ASP A 197 -20.45 7.48 4.23
N LYS A 198 -20.22 7.58 2.91
CA LYS A 198 -20.46 6.47 1.97
C LYS A 198 -19.44 5.34 2.19
N MET A 199 -18.18 5.71 2.39
CA MET A 199 -17.10 4.80 2.74
C MET A 199 -17.39 4.08 4.06
N GLU A 200 -17.83 4.83 5.08
CA GLU A 200 -18.21 4.26 6.38
C GLU A 200 -19.39 3.29 6.24
N CYS A 201 -20.43 3.66 5.48
CA CYS A 201 -21.59 2.81 5.25
C CYS A 201 -21.21 1.47 4.57
N GLU A 202 -20.36 1.50 3.55
CA GLU A 202 -19.88 0.31 2.83
C GLU A 202 -19.08 -0.63 3.76
N VAL A 203 -18.12 -0.09 4.54
CA VAL A 203 -17.35 -0.90 5.50
C VAL A 203 -18.26 -1.48 6.59
N ARG A 204 -19.22 -0.71 7.10
CA ARG A 204 -20.23 -1.21 8.05
C ARG A 204 -21.10 -2.30 7.46
N GLU A 205 -21.40 -2.26 6.16
CA GLU A 205 -22.13 -3.31 5.45
C GLU A 205 -21.27 -4.58 5.32
N MET A 206 -20.01 -4.46 4.90
CA MET A 206 -19.06 -5.59 4.82
C MET A 206 -18.92 -6.34 6.16
N VAL A 207 -18.77 -5.59 7.26
CA VAL A 207 -18.68 -6.15 8.62
C VAL A 207 -19.98 -6.89 8.99
N ARG A 208 -21.14 -6.24 8.84
CA ARG A 208 -22.45 -6.84 9.20
C ARG A 208 -22.80 -8.06 8.35
N ALA A 209 -22.57 -8.01 7.05
CA ALA A 209 -22.83 -9.11 6.12
C ALA A 209 -21.92 -10.33 6.41
N SER A 210 -20.78 -10.11 7.06
CA SER A 210 -19.87 -11.17 7.51
C SER A 210 -20.25 -11.80 8.85
N GLY A 211 -21.36 -11.38 9.47
CA GLY A 211 -21.80 -11.85 10.79
C GLY A 211 -21.11 -11.16 11.98
N LEU A 212 -20.28 -10.14 11.72
CA LEU A 212 -19.62 -9.36 12.77
C LEU A 212 -20.49 -8.19 13.24
N THR A 213 -20.38 -7.85 14.52
CA THR A 213 -20.99 -6.63 15.07
C THR A 213 -20.03 -5.46 14.89
N CYS A 214 -20.42 -4.45 14.11
CA CYS A 214 -19.64 -3.24 13.94
C CYS A 214 -19.83 -2.29 15.15
N VAL A 215 -18.95 -2.42 16.15
CA VAL A 215 -18.92 -1.54 17.35
C VAL A 215 -18.57 -0.11 16.96
N ALA A 216 -17.45 0.07 16.25
CA ALA A 216 -16.99 1.35 15.73
C ALA A 216 -16.55 1.21 14.27
N CYS A 217 -16.69 2.30 13.51
CA CYS A 217 -16.11 2.48 12.20
C CYS A 217 -15.90 3.99 12.03
N HIS A 218 -14.68 4.39 11.65
CA HIS A 218 -14.29 5.78 11.52
C HIS A 218 -13.54 5.97 10.22
N VAL A 219 -14.07 6.82 9.34
CA VAL A 219 -13.37 7.26 8.15
C VAL A 219 -12.82 8.66 8.42
N TYR A 220 -11.50 8.82 8.28
CA TYR A 220 -10.81 10.09 8.48
C TYR A 220 -9.69 10.24 7.45
N GLU A 221 -9.40 11.49 7.11
CA GLU A 221 -8.23 11.84 6.30
C GLU A 221 -6.97 11.78 7.19
N THR A 222 -5.86 11.29 6.62
CA THR A 222 -4.57 11.23 7.30
C THR A 222 -3.45 11.64 6.34
N GLU A 223 -2.52 12.45 6.81
CA GLU A 223 -1.39 12.94 6.01
C GLU A 223 -0.25 11.92 6.04
N TRP A 224 -0.12 11.15 4.94
CA TRP A 224 1.07 10.32 4.69
C TRP A 224 2.01 11.06 3.72
N ALA A 225 2.89 11.89 4.28
CA ALA A 225 3.88 12.65 3.51
C ALA A 225 5.27 12.01 3.60
N PHE A 226 5.88 11.74 2.44
CA PHE A 226 7.34 11.58 2.36
C PHE A 226 8.00 12.96 2.43
N PRO A 227 9.14 13.16 3.13
CA PRO A 227 9.76 14.47 3.28
C PRO A 227 10.25 15.08 1.96
N ASN A 228 10.56 14.21 0.99
CA ASN A 228 10.96 14.56 -0.36
C ASN A 228 10.79 13.35 -1.30
N ALA A 229 10.82 13.61 -2.61
CA ALA A 229 10.73 12.56 -3.64
C ALA A 229 11.91 11.56 -3.58
N GLU A 230 13.09 12.00 -3.14
CA GLU A 230 14.27 11.12 -2.98
C GLU A 230 14.03 10.01 -1.94
N THR A 231 13.25 10.30 -0.89
CA THR A 231 12.88 9.31 0.15
C THR A 231 11.94 8.27 -0.44
N TYR A 232 10.91 8.69 -1.20
CA TYR A 232 9.98 7.79 -1.90
C TYR A 232 10.69 6.93 -2.95
N VAL A 233 11.57 7.52 -3.76
CA VAL A 233 12.46 6.80 -4.69
C VAL A 233 13.43 5.88 -3.93
N GLY A 234 13.84 6.26 -2.72
CA GLY A 234 14.63 5.47 -1.79
C GLY A 234 13.95 4.17 -1.36
N VAL A 235 12.66 4.21 -1.03
CA VAL A 235 11.82 3.02 -0.73
C VAL A 235 11.81 2.03 -1.90
N LYS A 236 11.86 2.55 -3.13
CA LYS A 236 11.80 1.77 -4.38
C LYS A 236 13.17 1.65 -5.08
N LYS A 237 14.28 1.97 -4.40
CA LYS A 237 15.58 2.23 -5.04
C LYS A 237 16.10 1.07 -5.88
N ASP A 238 15.92 -0.15 -5.41
CA ASP A 238 16.40 -1.34 -6.10
C ASP A 238 15.55 -1.65 -7.36
N ARG A 239 14.22 -1.47 -7.29
CA ARG A 239 13.33 -1.49 -8.46
C ARG A 239 13.61 -0.33 -9.43
N VAL A 240 14.02 0.84 -8.94
CA VAL A 240 14.45 1.96 -9.77
C VAL A 240 15.80 1.66 -10.45
N ALA A 241 16.69 0.89 -9.82
CA ALA A 241 17.93 0.41 -10.46
C ALA A 241 17.65 -0.65 -11.54
N GLU A 242 16.69 -1.55 -11.30
CA GLU A 242 16.19 -2.49 -12.32
C GLU A 242 15.60 -1.74 -13.53
N LEU A 243 14.68 -0.80 -13.30
CA LEU A 243 14.02 -0.01 -14.35
C LEU A 243 14.98 0.96 -15.08
N LYS A 244 16.03 1.43 -14.39
CA LYS A 244 17.14 2.16 -15.04
C LYS A 244 17.86 1.32 -16.09
N THR A 245 17.86 -0.01 -15.98
CA THR A 245 18.63 -0.86 -16.92
C THR A 245 18.02 -0.90 -18.33
N PRO A 246 16.68 -1.09 -18.52
CA PRO A 246 16.02 -0.87 -19.81
C PRO A 246 16.19 0.55 -20.37
N LEU A 247 16.02 1.59 -19.55
CA LEU A 247 16.19 2.99 -19.98
C LEU A 247 17.63 3.29 -20.41
N LEU A 248 18.62 2.85 -19.63
CA LEU A 248 20.04 3.01 -19.97
C LEU A 248 20.40 2.25 -21.25
N ARG A 249 19.81 1.07 -21.51
CA ARG A 249 20.02 0.37 -22.80
C ARG A 249 19.44 1.16 -23.99
N HIS A 250 18.26 1.77 -23.83
CA HIS A 250 17.68 2.62 -24.88
C HIS A 250 18.52 3.88 -25.11
N LEU A 251 19.03 4.53 -24.06
CA LEU A 251 19.89 5.72 -24.17
C LEU A 251 21.33 5.41 -24.65
N GLN A 252 21.87 4.23 -24.34
CA GLN A 252 23.20 3.79 -24.81
C GLN A 252 23.20 3.46 -26.31
N TYR A 253 22.08 3.06 -26.89
CA TYR A 253 22.01 2.61 -28.29
C TYR A 253 22.28 3.74 -29.31
N PRO A 254 21.66 4.94 -29.21
CA PRO A 254 22.07 6.12 -30.01
C PRO A 254 23.50 6.56 -29.70
N THR A 255 23.90 6.56 -28.43
CA THR A 255 25.22 7.04 -27.99
C THR A 255 26.35 6.20 -28.59
N ALA A 256 26.21 4.87 -28.62
CA ALA A 256 27.19 3.97 -29.23
C ALA A 256 27.25 4.11 -30.77
N LYS A 257 26.13 4.39 -31.45
CA LYS A 257 26.12 4.75 -32.88
C LYS A 257 26.88 6.06 -33.14
N LEU A 258 26.68 7.08 -32.29
CA LEU A 258 27.40 8.37 -32.37
C LEU A 258 28.90 8.24 -32.11
N GLU A 259 29.33 7.48 -31.09
CA GLU A 259 30.76 7.19 -30.87
C GLU A 259 31.39 6.44 -32.05
N THR A 260 30.65 5.52 -32.66
CA THR A 260 31.09 4.78 -33.84
C THR A 260 31.24 5.71 -35.06
N LEU A 261 30.33 6.66 -35.24
CA LEU A 261 30.43 7.71 -36.27
C LEU A 261 31.67 8.59 -36.06
N ILE A 262 31.93 9.05 -34.83
CA ILE A 262 33.11 9.87 -34.51
C ILE A 262 34.40 9.10 -34.86
N ARG A 263 34.50 7.83 -34.46
CA ARG A 263 35.64 6.97 -34.84
C ARG A 263 35.75 6.73 -36.35
N LEU A 264 34.64 6.68 -37.10
CA LEU A 264 34.66 6.54 -38.56
C LEU A 264 35.05 7.85 -39.28
N LEU A 265 34.77 9.00 -38.67
CA LEU A 265 35.19 10.32 -39.16
C LEU A 265 36.68 10.55 -38.89
N ASP A 266 37.16 10.25 -37.68
CA ASP A 266 38.58 10.36 -37.31
C ASP A 266 39.49 9.46 -38.16
N ASN A 267 39.00 8.28 -38.57
CA ASN A 267 39.74 7.35 -39.43
C ASN A 267 39.64 7.67 -40.94
N GLY A 268 39.04 8.81 -41.32
CA GLY A 268 39.34 9.44 -42.61
C GLY A 268 38.64 8.89 -43.85
N THR A 269 37.48 8.21 -43.75
CA THR A 269 36.34 8.36 -44.70
C THR A 269 35.15 7.44 -44.40
N PRO A 270 33.99 8.01 -44.03
CA PRO A 270 32.70 7.45 -44.38
C PRO A 270 32.26 8.00 -45.75
N LYS A 271 31.75 7.15 -46.65
CA LYS A 271 31.04 7.62 -47.85
C LYS A 271 29.78 8.35 -47.40
N VAL A 272 29.51 9.55 -47.95
CA VAL A 272 28.39 10.43 -47.55
C VAL A 272 27.04 9.70 -47.50
N SER A 273 26.79 8.73 -48.40
CA SER A 273 25.57 7.90 -48.34
C SER A 273 25.40 7.19 -47.00
N LYS A 274 26.46 6.59 -46.44
CA LYS A 274 26.41 5.92 -45.12
C LYS A 274 26.22 6.91 -43.97
N ILE A 275 26.63 8.17 -44.13
CA ILE A 275 26.39 9.21 -43.14
C ILE A 275 24.90 9.57 -43.15
N ASN A 276 24.29 9.67 -44.33
CA ASN A 276 22.85 9.89 -44.46
C ASN A 276 22.04 8.69 -43.97
N ASP A 277 22.38 7.46 -44.35
CA ASP A 277 21.71 6.25 -43.86
C ASP A 277 21.71 6.19 -42.32
N ILE A 278 22.84 6.52 -41.67
CA ILE A 278 22.96 6.53 -40.20
C ILE A 278 22.30 7.78 -39.59
N LYS A 279 22.31 8.94 -40.27
CA LYS A 279 21.59 10.14 -39.84
C LYS A 279 20.09 9.88 -39.83
N ASP A 280 19.54 9.27 -40.87
CA ASP A 280 18.13 8.94 -40.98
C ASP A 280 17.75 7.86 -39.93
N ASP A 281 18.63 6.90 -39.66
CA ASP A 281 18.51 5.93 -38.54
C ASP A 281 18.49 6.60 -37.16
N VAL A 282 19.34 7.62 -36.94
CA VAL A 282 19.45 8.36 -35.66
C VAL A 282 18.30 9.35 -35.52
N GLU A 283 17.92 10.05 -36.58
CA GLU A 283 16.73 10.91 -36.61
C GLU A 283 15.46 10.07 -36.41
N TYR A 284 15.35 8.87 -36.99
CA TYR A 284 14.27 7.93 -36.68
C TYR A 284 14.30 7.45 -35.22
N SER A 285 15.50 7.21 -34.64
CA SER A 285 15.66 6.83 -33.23
C SER A 285 15.39 7.99 -32.25
N CYS A 286 15.57 9.24 -32.69
CA CYS A 286 15.28 10.47 -31.94
C CYS A 286 13.90 11.06 -32.26
N HIS A 287 13.21 10.52 -33.27
CA HIS A 287 11.79 10.73 -33.58
C HIS A 287 10.96 9.50 -33.22
N ASP A 288 11.52 8.60 -32.40
CA ASP A 288 10.71 7.67 -31.62
C ASP A 288 9.72 8.52 -30.79
N PRO A 289 8.39 8.43 -31.03
CA PRO A 289 7.41 9.27 -30.34
C PRO A 289 7.38 9.07 -28.82
N HIS A 290 8.06 8.04 -28.30
CA HIS A 290 8.22 7.78 -26.88
C HIS A 290 9.45 8.48 -26.26
N LEU A 291 10.24 9.20 -27.05
CA LEU A 291 11.57 9.73 -26.69
C LEU A 291 11.70 11.26 -26.82
N GLU A 292 10.57 11.99 -26.78
CA GLU A 292 10.58 13.44 -26.53
C GLU A 292 11.26 13.76 -25.18
N GLU A 293 11.93 14.91 -25.16
CA GLU A 293 12.86 15.49 -24.16
C GLU A 293 12.72 15.05 -22.70
N ASN A 294 13.84 15.05 -21.94
CA ASN A 294 14.04 14.64 -20.52
C ASN A 294 13.04 15.15 -19.45
N GLY A 295 11.74 15.03 -19.67
CA GLY A 295 10.67 15.21 -18.71
C GLY A 295 10.46 13.91 -17.96
N PHE A 296 10.38 14.01 -16.65
CA PHE A 296 9.95 12.91 -15.80
C PHE A 296 8.42 12.81 -15.86
N PRO A 297 7.83 11.66 -15.52
CA PRO A 297 6.37 11.52 -15.48
C PRO A 297 5.65 12.53 -14.57
N TYR A 298 6.38 13.16 -13.65
CA TYR A 298 5.88 14.21 -12.76
C TYR A 298 5.83 15.60 -13.39
N ASP A 299 6.59 15.85 -14.47
CA ASP A 299 6.57 17.13 -15.19
C ASP A 299 5.31 17.26 -16.07
N ASP A 300 4.75 16.12 -16.48
CA ASP A 300 3.50 16.00 -17.23
C ASP A 300 2.24 16.01 -16.31
N LEU A 301 2.40 16.04 -14.98
CA LEU A 301 1.29 16.08 -14.01
C LEU A 301 0.94 17.52 -13.62
N ASP A 302 -0.33 17.93 -13.81
CA ASP A 302 -0.81 19.17 -13.19
C ASP A 302 -1.10 18.97 -11.70
N LEU A 303 -0.07 19.15 -10.88
CA LEU A 303 -0.14 19.02 -9.42
C LEU A 303 -1.14 19.99 -8.77
N ARG A 304 -1.65 21.01 -9.48
CA ARG A 304 -2.64 21.97 -8.95
C ARG A 304 -4.03 21.34 -8.83
N ASP A 305 -4.42 20.45 -9.74
CA ASP A 305 -5.70 19.74 -9.65
C ASP A 305 -5.69 18.72 -8.50
N ILE A 306 -4.54 18.10 -8.25
CA ILE A 306 -4.32 17.19 -7.11
C ILE A 306 -4.36 17.98 -5.78
N ALA A 307 -3.72 19.15 -5.72
CA ALA A 307 -3.70 19.99 -4.52
C ALA A 307 -5.04 20.71 -4.23
N GLY A 308 -5.83 21.02 -5.26
CA GLY A 308 -7.12 21.73 -5.12
C GLY A 308 -8.14 20.99 -4.26
N HIS A 309 -8.00 19.68 -4.09
CA HIS A 309 -8.90 18.85 -3.28
C HIS A 309 -8.71 19.04 -1.76
N CYS A 310 -7.57 19.57 -1.30
CA CYS A 310 -7.31 19.77 0.13
C CYS A 310 -7.90 21.07 0.71
N ASP A 311 -8.14 22.10 -0.09
CA ASP A 311 -8.50 23.44 0.44
C ASP A 311 -10.02 23.68 0.57
N GLU A 312 -10.87 23.01 -0.20
CA GLU A 312 -12.33 23.19 -0.09
C GLU A 312 -12.94 22.54 1.17
N GLY A 313 -12.30 21.50 1.71
CA GLY A 313 -12.73 20.82 2.95
C GLY A 313 -12.63 21.69 4.22
N ARG A 314 -11.87 22.79 4.18
CA ARG A 314 -11.52 23.59 5.38
C ARG A 314 -12.66 24.44 5.98
N ARG A 315 -13.90 24.32 5.47
CA ARG A 315 -15.09 25.10 5.93
C ARG A 315 -16.17 24.26 6.66
N VAL A 316 -15.79 23.38 7.58
CA VAL A 316 -16.75 22.72 8.47
C VAL A 316 -17.39 23.72 9.44
N ARG A 317 -18.70 23.97 9.27
CA ARG A 317 -19.49 24.87 10.12
C ARG A 317 -19.70 24.25 11.52
N ARG A 318 -19.27 24.95 12.58
CA ARG A 318 -19.60 24.61 13.98
C ARG A 318 -21.12 24.66 14.23
N CYS A 319 -21.80 23.54 14.10
CA CYS A 319 -23.19 23.39 14.55
C CYS A 319 -23.22 23.12 16.06
N ARG A 320 -23.58 24.14 16.86
CA ARG A 320 -23.87 23.94 18.29
C ARG A 320 -25.17 23.13 18.45
N ALA A 321 -25.07 21.94 19.05
CA ALA A 321 -26.23 21.14 19.42
C ALA A 321 -27.11 21.88 20.45
N ARG A 322 -28.43 21.90 20.22
CA ARG A 322 -29.43 22.38 21.18
C ARG A 322 -29.86 21.22 22.09
N GLY A 323 -29.39 21.20 23.33
CA GLY A 323 -30.00 20.39 24.38
C GLY A 323 -31.16 21.15 25.04
N LYS A 324 -32.39 20.63 24.93
CA LYS A 324 -33.54 21.09 25.73
C LYS A 324 -33.69 20.21 26.98
N GLY A 325 -33.96 20.84 28.12
CA GLY A 325 -34.90 20.29 29.11
C GLY A 325 -34.34 20.02 30.51
N HIS A 326 -34.63 20.92 31.45
CA HIS A 326 -35.60 20.59 32.49
C HIS A 326 -36.32 21.83 33.05
N CYS A 327 -37.47 21.62 33.69
CA CYS A 327 -38.40 22.64 34.15
C CYS A 327 -38.30 22.84 35.67
N GLY A 328 -38.47 24.07 36.19
CA GLY A 328 -38.34 24.33 37.64
C GLY A 328 -38.59 25.77 38.14
N ARG A 329 -39.85 26.22 38.11
CA ARG A 329 -40.52 27.17 39.04
C ARG A 329 -39.79 28.43 39.57
N SER A 330 -40.29 29.59 39.13
CA SER A 330 -40.73 30.77 39.92
C SER A 330 -40.03 31.17 41.23
N HIS A 331 -39.52 32.41 41.29
CA HIS A 331 -39.96 33.48 42.20
C HIS A 331 -39.19 34.80 41.95
N HIS A 332 -39.76 35.74 41.21
CA HIS A 332 -40.26 37.02 41.74
C HIS A 332 -40.95 37.87 40.66
#